data_AF-A0A517NTP1-F1
#
_entry.id   AF-A0A517NTP1-F1
#
_cell.length_a   1.000
_cell.length_b   1.000
_cell.length_c   1.000
_cell.angle_alpha   90.00
_cell.angle_beta   90.00
_cell.angle_gamma   90.00
#
_symmetry.space_group_name_H-M   'P 1'
#
loop_
_entity.id
_entity.type
_entity.pdbx_description
1 polymer ?
#
loop_
_entity_poly.entity_id
_entity_poly.type
_entity_poly.pdbx_seq_one_letter_code
_entity_poly.pdbx_strand_id
1 'polypeptide(L)'
;MNTRILLIPFCVVCLCESSVAQHEPLKTDSQEYKDAYELIFDAEARAKKAETLLLQDGKREPKDLNARELSLLCRVYNEIFDPKKQMEMSRLLWGKAPNDPQATRWMSNSYRNLHRQDGNDSAGIIKFVDDALSRDLGVRRELLILKARAVLRQEKGITDAQRRVTVSDLLIESCGEPTDSSPMDGLESSPEFLMDHDSEFTRYFSTAEREALKVRMKAAAKKK
;
A
#
# COMPACT_ATOMS: atom_id res chain seq x y z
N MET A 1 -24.21 -39.44 3.30
CA MET A 1 -23.36 -38.44 3.96
C MET A 1 -23.15 -37.32 2.97
N ASN A 2 -23.86 -36.21 3.15
CA ASN A 2 -23.90 -35.09 2.20
C ASN A 2 -22.87 -34.04 2.57
N THR A 3 -21.78 -33.99 1.83
CA THR A 3 -20.74 -32.96 1.94
C THR A 3 -21.18 -31.76 1.10
N ARG A 4 -21.77 -30.73 1.72
CA ARG A 4 -22.00 -29.44 1.07
C ARG A 4 -20.77 -28.58 1.25
N ILE A 5 -19.97 -28.49 0.18
CA ILE A 5 -18.90 -27.50 0.04
C ILE A 5 -19.59 -26.15 -0.19
N LEU A 6 -19.46 -25.23 0.76
CA LEU A 6 -19.92 -23.86 0.64
C LEU A 6 -18.85 -23.07 -0.13
N LEU A 7 -19.08 -22.87 -1.43
CA LEU A 7 -18.31 -21.92 -2.25
C LEU A 7 -18.89 -20.52 -2.01
N ILE A 8 -18.11 -19.64 -1.36
CA ILE A 8 -18.42 -18.21 -1.27
C ILE A 8 -17.82 -17.54 -2.52
N PRO A 9 -18.63 -16.92 -3.41
CA PRO A 9 -18.10 -16.18 -4.53
C PRO A 9 -17.52 -14.85 -4.05
N PHE A 10 -16.22 -14.65 -4.25
CA PHE A 10 -15.53 -13.37 -4.11
C PHE A 10 -15.91 -12.49 -5.31
N CYS A 11 -16.85 -11.55 -5.14
CA CYS A 11 -17.13 -10.54 -6.14
C CYS A 11 -15.99 -9.49 -6.14
N VAL A 12 -15.26 -9.47 -7.25
CA VAL A 12 -14.34 -8.42 -7.68
C VAL A 12 -15.18 -7.19 -8.03
N VAL A 13 -15.03 -6.09 -7.30
CA VAL A 13 -15.50 -4.78 -7.76
C VAL A 13 -14.31 -4.03 -8.33
N CYS A 14 -14.20 -4.05 -9.66
CA CYS A 14 -13.41 -3.10 -10.43
C CYS A 14 -14.09 -1.72 -10.36
N LEU A 15 -13.34 -0.69 -9.95
CA LEU A 15 -13.71 0.70 -10.21
C LEU A 15 -12.64 1.32 -11.08
N CYS A 16 -12.88 1.29 -12.40
CA CYS A 16 -12.22 2.15 -13.36
C CYS A 16 -12.86 3.55 -13.31
N GLU A 17 -12.04 4.58 -13.37
CA GLU A 17 -12.42 5.99 -13.46
C GLU A 17 -13.24 6.28 -14.74
N SER A 18 -14.24 7.18 -14.65
CA SER A 18 -14.46 8.27 -15.62
C SER A 18 -15.67 9.15 -15.23
N SER A 19 -15.41 10.46 -15.11
CA SER A 19 -16.32 11.61 -15.28
C SER A 19 -17.76 11.53 -14.76
N VAL A 20 -18.06 12.30 -13.71
CA VAL A 20 -19.45 12.74 -13.45
C VAL A 20 -19.49 14.27 -13.48
N ALA A 21 -19.91 14.76 -14.64
CA ALA A 21 -20.56 16.05 -14.78
C ALA A 21 -21.72 16.15 -13.80
N GLN A 22 -22.00 17.36 -13.32
CA GLN A 22 -23.13 17.70 -12.46
C GLN A 22 -24.43 17.08 -12.97
N HIS A 23 -24.86 15.98 -12.36
CA HIS A 23 -26.22 15.48 -12.45
C HIS A 23 -26.83 15.54 -11.05
N GLU A 24 -27.96 16.24 -10.94
CA GLU A 24 -28.78 16.23 -9.74
C GLU A 24 -29.08 14.79 -9.30
N PRO A 25 -29.14 14.51 -7.99
CA PRO A 25 -29.41 13.16 -7.50
C PRO A 25 -30.83 12.74 -7.92
N LEU A 26 -30.90 11.70 -8.76
CA LEU A 26 -32.14 10.98 -9.07
C LEU A 26 -32.71 10.41 -7.77
N LYS A 27 -33.85 10.95 -7.34
CA LYS A 27 -34.68 10.42 -6.26
C LYS A 27 -35.31 9.08 -6.68
N THR A 28 -34.59 7.98 -6.51
CA THR A 28 -35.16 6.62 -6.60
C THR A 28 -34.33 5.66 -5.74
N ASP A 29 -35.04 4.95 -4.85
CA ASP A 29 -34.64 3.91 -3.87
C ASP A 29 -33.72 4.27 -2.71
N SER A 30 -34.30 4.94 -1.70
CA SER A 30 -33.63 5.21 -0.42
C SER A 30 -33.41 3.97 0.45
N GLN A 31 -34.14 2.86 0.23
CA GLN A 31 -33.97 1.65 1.02
C GLN A 31 -32.82 0.79 0.49
N GLU A 32 -32.68 0.59 -0.81
CA GLU A 32 -31.54 -0.14 -1.38
C GLU A 32 -30.22 0.62 -1.19
N TYR A 33 -30.23 1.96 -1.33
CA TYR A 33 -29.08 2.79 -0.97
C TYR A 33 -28.76 2.66 0.52
N LYS A 34 -29.76 2.64 1.40
CA LYS A 34 -29.56 2.50 2.85
C LYS A 34 -29.14 1.09 3.25
N ASP A 35 -29.61 0.04 2.60
CA ASP A 35 -29.22 -1.35 2.84
C ASP A 35 -27.82 -1.62 2.29
N ALA A 36 -27.48 -1.08 1.12
CA ALA A 36 -26.12 -1.06 0.61
C ALA A 36 -25.21 -0.21 1.51
N TYR A 37 -25.70 0.94 1.99
CA TYR A 37 -25.02 1.77 2.97
C TYR A 37 -24.78 0.96 4.25
N GLU A 38 -25.76 0.32 4.88
CA GLU A 38 -25.60 -0.50 6.10
C GLU A 38 -24.71 -1.75 5.88
N LEU A 39 -24.78 -2.41 4.72
CA LEU A 39 -23.85 -3.49 4.32
C LEU A 39 -22.40 -2.99 4.16
N ILE A 40 -22.22 -1.76 3.67
CA ILE A 40 -20.94 -1.06 3.57
C ILE A 40 -20.50 -0.50 4.94
N PHE A 41 -21.44 -0.05 5.78
CA PHE A 41 -21.21 0.86 6.92
C PHE A 41 -20.98 0.21 8.26
N ASP A 42 -21.03 -1.11 8.39
CA ASP A 42 -20.41 -1.75 9.54
C ASP A 42 -19.15 -2.53 9.18
N ALA A 43 -18.35 -1.95 8.28
CA ALA A 43 -16.95 -2.33 8.09
C ALA A 43 -16.22 -2.40 9.44
N GLU A 44 -16.54 -1.50 10.37
CA GLU A 44 -15.99 -1.51 11.72
C GLU A 44 -16.44 -2.74 12.52
N ALA A 45 -17.73 -3.10 12.61
CA ALA A 45 -18.14 -4.31 13.30
C ALA A 45 -17.67 -5.59 12.59
N ARG A 46 -17.61 -5.62 11.26
CA ARG A 46 -17.05 -6.76 10.51
C ARG A 46 -15.57 -6.94 10.82
N ALA A 47 -14.81 -5.86 10.83
CA ALA A 47 -13.39 -5.86 11.15
C ALA A 47 -13.16 -6.23 12.63
N LYS A 48 -13.93 -5.67 13.58
CA LYS A 48 -13.89 -6.07 15.00
C LYS A 48 -14.25 -7.54 15.20
N LYS A 49 -15.27 -8.05 14.52
CA LYS A 49 -15.62 -9.48 14.55
C LYS A 49 -14.49 -10.34 13.99
N ALA A 50 -13.83 -9.91 12.92
CA ALA A 50 -12.67 -10.59 12.37
C ALA A 50 -11.48 -10.58 13.34
N GLU A 51 -11.20 -9.44 14.01
CA GLU A 51 -10.21 -9.33 15.09
C GLU A 51 -10.51 -10.34 16.22
N THR A 52 -11.76 -10.36 16.73
CA THR A 52 -12.19 -11.29 17.77
C THR A 52 -12.02 -12.74 17.36
N LEU A 53 -12.35 -13.10 16.12
CA LEU A 53 -12.19 -14.47 15.62
C LEU A 53 -10.71 -14.87 15.47
N LEU A 54 -9.87 -13.97 14.95
CA LEU A 54 -8.43 -14.22 14.76
C LEU A 54 -7.71 -14.35 16.10
N LEU A 55 -8.02 -13.47 17.06
CA LEU A 55 -7.44 -13.46 18.40
C LEU A 55 -8.16 -14.38 19.39
N GLN A 56 -9.23 -15.05 18.96
CA GLN A 56 -10.08 -15.92 19.78
C GLN A 56 -10.51 -15.25 21.09
N ASP A 57 -11.04 -14.02 20.98
CA ASP A 57 -11.46 -13.20 22.13
C ASP A 57 -10.32 -12.96 23.13
N GLY A 58 -9.13 -12.65 22.61
CA GLY A 58 -7.93 -12.36 23.40
C GLY A 58 -7.18 -13.59 23.94
N LYS A 59 -7.61 -14.81 23.62
CA LYS A 59 -6.93 -16.05 24.03
C LYS A 59 -5.63 -16.31 23.26
N ARG A 60 -5.47 -15.70 22.08
CA ARG A 60 -4.25 -15.77 21.27
C ARG A 60 -3.62 -14.38 21.19
N GLU A 61 -2.31 -14.31 21.39
CA GLU A 61 -1.58 -13.07 21.15
C GLU A 61 -1.19 -12.95 19.67
N PRO A 62 -1.09 -11.72 19.13
CA PRO A 62 -0.66 -11.50 17.75
C PRO A 62 0.67 -12.18 17.39
N LYS A 63 1.61 -12.27 18.34
CA LYS A 63 2.91 -12.91 18.13
C LYS A 63 2.81 -14.42 17.82
N ASP A 64 1.72 -15.06 18.23
CA ASP A 64 1.47 -16.50 18.05
C ASP A 64 0.78 -16.82 16.73
N LEU A 65 0.39 -15.79 15.97
CA LEU A 65 -0.25 -15.93 14.68
C LEU A 65 0.77 -16.28 13.59
N ASN A 66 0.32 -16.98 12.55
CA ASN A 66 1.12 -17.22 11.36
C ASN A 66 1.07 -16.01 10.40
N ALA A 67 1.90 -16.01 9.35
CA ALA A 67 2.00 -14.89 8.41
C ALA A 67 0.67 -14.53 7.72
N ARG A 68 -0.15 -15.54 7.37
CA ARG A 68 -1.45 -15.31 6.73
C ARG A 68 -2.44 -14.65 7.68
N GLU A 69 -2.49 -15.12 8.94
CA GLU A 69 -3.33 -14.54 9.98
C GLU A 69 -2.92 -13.10 10.31
N LEU A 70 -1.61 -12.82 10.38
CA LEU A 70 -1.09 -11.45 10.57
C LEU A 70 -1.43 -10.54 9.40
N SER A 71 -1.30 -11.02 8.16
CA SER A 71 -1.72 -10.26 6.98
C SER A 71 -3.22 -9.93 7.00
N LEU A 72 -4.06 -10.83 7.52
CA LEU A 72 -5.49 -10.55 7.71
C LEU A 72 -5.71 -9.50 8.80
N LEU A 73 -4.96 -9.54 9.90
CA LEU A 73 -5.03 -8.49 10.91
C LEU A 73 -4.56 -7.13 10.40
N CYS A 74 -3.51 -7.07 9.57
CA CYS A 74 -3.11 -5.83 8.91
C CYS A 74 -4.25 -5.23 8.07
N ARG A 75 -5.02 -6.09 7.38
CA ARG A 75 -6.21 -5.66 6.64
C ARG A 75 -7.32 -5.16 7.56
N VAL A 76 -7.62 -5.88 8.63
CA VAL A 76 -8.62 -5.49 9.64
C VAL A 76 -8.29 -4.10 10.21
N TYR A 77 -7.05 -3.87 10.63
CA TYR A 77 -6.64 -2.58 11.19
C TYR A 77 -6.58 -1.45 10.14
N ASN A 78 -6.34 -1.79 8.88
CA ASN A 78 -6.49 -0.85 7.78
C ASN A 78 -7.96 -0.44 7.55
N GLU A 79 -8.90 -1.40 7.63
CA GLU A 79 -10.33 -1.14 7.43
C GLU A 79 -10.95 -0.28 8.53
N ILE A 80 -10.48 -0.40 9.79
CA ILE A 80 -10.92 0.45 10.91
C ILE A 80 -10.07 1.70 11.12
N PHE A 81 -9.16 2.02 10.19
CA PHE A 81 -8.27 3.17 10.27
C PHE A 81 -7.47 3.26 11.57
N ASP A 82 -6.95 2.13 12.07
CA ASP A 82 -6.02 2.06 13.22
C ASP A 82 -4.58 1.80 12.74
N PRO A 83 -3.84 2.85 12.35
CA PRO A 83 -2.50 2.67 11.78
C PRO A 83 -1.45 2.26 12.81
N LYS A 84 -1.70 2.47 14.11
CA LYS A 84 -0.78 2.04 15.18
C LYS A 84 -0.82 0.52 15.31
N LYS A 85 -2.00 -0.07 15.43
CA LYS A 85 -2.15 -1.53 15.43
C LYS A 85 -1.74 -2.11 14.07
N GLN A 86 -2.05 -1.45 12.96
CA GLN A 86 -1.60 -1.90 11.63
C GLN A 86 -0.06 -2.00 11.54
N MET A 87 0.67 -1.00 12.04
CA MET A 87 2.13 -1.00 12.08
C MET A 87 2.68 -2.08 13.03
N GLU A 88 2.05 -2.30 14.17
CA GLU A 88 2.42 -3.40 15.07
C GLU A 88 2.34 -4.76 14.35
N MET A 89 1.21 -5.01 13.67
CA MET A 89 1.02 -6.27 12.94
C MET A 89 1.94 -6.42 11.75
N SER A 90 2.20 -5.33 11.01
CA SER A 90 3.11 -5.40 9.86
C SER A 90 4.55 -5.64 10.29
N ARG A 91 4.99 -5.12 11.44
CA ARG A 91 6.30 -5.46 12.03
C ARG A 91 6.39 -6.92 12.43
N LEU A 92 5.35 -7.47 13.04
CA LEU A 92 5.29 -8.91 13.36
C LEU A 92 5.33 -9.77 12.09
N LEU A 93 4.59 -9.37 11.05
CA LEU A 93 4.56 -10.06 9.76
C LEU A 93 5.95 -10.00 9.09
N TRP A 94 6.57 -8.83 9.04
CA TRP A 94 7.93 -8.64 8.55
C TRP A 94 8.95 -9.49 9.31
N GLY A 95 8.86 -9.54 10.64
CA GLY A 95 9.74 -10.37 11.46
C GLY A 95 9.63 -11.87 11.16
N LYS A 96 8.43 -12.36 10.81
CA LYS A 96 8.19 -13.78 10.49
C LYS A 96 8.49 -14.15 9.04
N ALA A 97 8.19 -13.26 8.12
CA ALA A 97 8.27 -13.53 6.68
C ALA A 97 8.80 -12.29 5.93
N PRO A 98 10.05 -11.87 6.17
CA PRO A 98 10.58 -10.62 5.62
C PRO A 98 10.71 -10.63 4.09
N ASN A 99 10.77 -11.81 3.47
CA ASN A 99 10.85 -11.98 2.01
C ASN A 99 9.48 -12.26 1.37
N ASP A 100 8.40 -12.28 2.15
CA ASP A 100 7.05 -12.37 1.61
C ASP A 100 6.65 -11.00 1.02
N PRO A 101 6.19 -10.92 -0.25
CA PRO A 101 5.69 -9.69 -0.84
C PRO A 101 4.62 -9.00 0.00
N GLN A 102 3.73 -9.75 0.64
CA GLN A 102 2.69 -9.19 1.52
C GLN A 102 3.29 -8.49 2.74
N ALA A 103 4.39 -8.99 3.29
CA ALA A 103 5.06 -8.34 4.41
C ALA A 103 5.62 -6.96 3.99
N THR A 104 6.26 -6.90 2.82
CA THR A 104 6.78 -5.64 2.26
C THR A 104 5.67 -4.63 2.00
N ARG A 105 4.55 -5.09 1.41
CA ARG A 105 3.37 -4.26 1.14
C ARG A 105 2.74 -3.72 2.41
N TRP A 106 2.53 -4.57 3.41
CA TRP A 106 1.93 -4.14 4.67
C TRP A 106 2.85 -3.20 5.45
N MET A 107 4.16 -3.41 5.45
CA MET A 107 5.11 -2.45 6.01
C MET A 107 5.02 -1.10 5.30
N SER A 108 5.08 -1.10 3.96
CA SER A 108 5.00 0.11 3.15
C SER A 108 3.68 0.87 3.35
N ASN A 109 2.56 0.15 3.38
CA ASN A 109 1.25 0.74 3.63
C ASN A 109 1.11 1.28 5.06
N SER A 110 1.63 0.55 6.06
CA SER A 110 1.60 0.98 7.46
C SER A 110 2.41 2.27 7.65
N TYR A 111 3.60 2.37 7.04
CA TYR A 111 4.38 3.60 7.06
C TYR A 111 3.63 4.75 6.39
N ARG A 112 3.00 4.52 5.24
CA ARG A 112 2.18 5.54 4.56
C ARG A 112 1.05 6.04 5.45
N ASN A 113 0.38 5.15 6.16
CA ASN A 113 -0.78 5.48 6.99
C ASN A 113 -0.39 6.17 8.31
N LEU A 114 0.63 5.67 9.04
CA LEU A 114 1.11 6.31 10.26
C LEU A 114 1.63 7.73 10.00
N HIS A 115 2.34 7.93 8.89
CA HIS A 115 2.87 9.23 8.54
C HIS A 115 1.82 10.29 8.23
N ARG A 116 0.63 9.88 7.76
CA ARG A 116 -0.49 10.82 7.60
C ARG A 116 -0.99 11.36 8.93
N GLN A 117 -0.73 10.67 10.05
CA GLN A 117 -1.20 11.05 11.38
C GLN A 117 -0.12 11.74 12.23
N ASP A 118 1.11 11.22 12.27
CA ASP A 118 2.10 11.63 13.28
C ASP A 118 3.20 12.59 12.76
N GLY A 119 3.28 12.82 11.44
CA GLY A 119 4.22 13.77 10.84
C GLY A 119 5.71 13.34 10.85
N ASN A 120 6.36 13.52 9.69
CA ASN A 120 7.82 13.70 9.54
C ASN A 120 8.85 12.64 10.01
N ASP A 121 8.52 11.37 10.29
CA ASP A 121 9.57 10.33 10.52
C ASP A 121 10.27 9.80 9.23
N SER A 122 10.60 10.70 8.28
CA SER A 122 11.20 10.28 7.00
C SER A 122 12.55 9.59 7.21
N ALA A 123 13.26 9.95 8.28
CA ALA A 123 14.52 9.33 8.69
C ALA A 123 14.32 7.87 9.13
N GLY A 124 13.28 7.56 9.90
CA GLY A 124 12.95 6.20 10.31
C GLY A 124 12.61 5.30 9.13
N ILE A 125 11.83 5.80 8.15
CA ILE A 125 11.55 5.05 6.91
C ILE A 125 12.83 4.80 6.11
N ILE A 126 13.63 5.84 5.87
CA ILE A 126 14.87 5.71 5.08
C ILE A 126 15.79 4.68 5.72
N LYS A 127 15.99 4.76 7.05
CA LYS A 127 16.80 3.79 7.79
C LYS A 127 16.25 2.37 7.67
N PHE A 128 14.94 2.18 7.84
CA PHE A 128 14.31 0.88 7.66
C PHE A 128 14.56 0.29 6.26
N VAL A 129 14.39 1.10 5.20
CA VAL A 129 14.62 0.64 3.84
C VAL A 129 16.10 0.31 3.61
N ASP A 130 17.03 1.13 4.11
CA ASP A 130 18.46 0.88 3.97
C ASP A 130 18.90 -0.40 4.70
N ASP A 131 18.37 -0.63 5.90
CA ASP A 131 18.60 -1.85 6.67
C ASP A 131 18.00 -3.09 5.97
N ALA A 132 16.84 -2.96 5.32
CA ALA A 132 16.22 -4.04 4.56
C ALA A 132 17.00 -4.38 3.28
N LEU A 133 17.35 -3.36 2.48
CA LEU A 133 18.07 -3.54 1.21
C LEU A 133 19.50 -4.04 1.41
N SER A 134 20.19 -3.61 2.47
CA SER A 134 21.54 -4.11 2.79
C SER A 134 21.57 -5.58 3.21
N ARG A 135 20.42 -6.12 3.63
CA ARG A 135 20.23 -7.51 4.05
C ARG A 135 19.52 -8.37 3.02
N ASP A 136 19.26 -7.82 1.82
CA ASP A 136 18.50 -8.47 0.75
C ASP A 136 17.13 -8.99 1.21
N LEU A 137 16.41 -8.16 1.98
CA LEU A 137 15.08 -8.47 2.49
C LEU A 137 13.99 -7.71 1.75
N GLY A 138 12.84 -8.36 1.61
CA GLY A 138 11.63 -7.78 1.03
C GLY A 138 11.71 -7.54 -0.47
N VAL A 139 10.64 -6.96 -1.02
CA VAL A 139 10.54 -6.67 -2.45
C VAL A 139 11.28 -5.37 -2.74
N ARG A 140 12.50 -5.49 -3.30
CA ARG A 140 13.41 -4.37 -3.59
C ARG A 140 12.70 -3.18 -4.26
N ARG A 141 11.90 -3.44 -5.29
CA ARG A 141 11.15 -2.40 -6.01
C ARG A 141 10.22 -1.60 -5.09
N GLU A 142 9.43 -2.28 -4.26
CA GLU A 142 8.49 -1.62 -3.34
C GLU A 142 9.24 -0.80 -2.28
N LEU A 143 10.35 -1.33 -1.77
CA LEU A 143 11.22 -0.63 -0.83
C LEU A 143 11.85 0.63 -1.44
N LEU A 144 12.33 0.56 -2.68
CA LEU A 144 12.87 1.73 -3.39
C LEU A 144 11.81 2.82 -3.59
N ILE A 145 10.58 2.44 -3.96
CA ILE A 145 9.46 3.39 -4.08
C ILE A 145 9.11 3.99 -2.70
N LEU A 146 9.09 3.19 -1.64
CA LEU A 146 8.87 3.68 -0.27
C LEU A 146 9.96 4.69 0.14
N LYS A 147 11.23 4.41 -0.14
CA LYS A 147 12.35 5.32 0.12
C LYS A 147 12.24 6.59 -0.70
N ALA A 148 11.85 6.51 -1.97
CA ALA A 148 11.62 7.68 -2.82
C ALA A 148 10.57 8.62 -2.20
N ARG A 149 9.44 8.08 -1.73
CA ARG A 149 8.42 8.87 -1.00
C ARG A 149 8.96 9.47 0.30
N ALA A 150 9.78 8.74 1.05
CA ALA A 150 10.38 9.26 2.28
C ALA A 150 11.37 10.42 2.01
N VAL A 151 12.21 10.30 0.98
CA VAL A 151 13.16 11.34 0.56
C VAL A 151 12.44 12.59 0.08
N LEU A 152 11.36 12.45 -0.69
CA LEU A 152 10.53 13.60 -1.12
C LEU A 152 10.10 14.47 0.06
N ARG A 153 9.75 13.82 1.17
CA ARG A 153 9.24 14.46 2.38
C ARG A 153 10.35 14.87 3.34
N GLN A 154 11.62 14.65 3.00
CA GLN A 154 12.74 15.02 3.86
C GLN A 154 12.99 16.54 3.77
N GLU A 155 12.66 17.28 4.83
CA GLU A 155 12.81 18.74 4.86
C GLU A 155 14.19 19.22 5.29
N LYS A 156 14.96 18.37 5.99
CA LYS A 156 16.26 18.73 6.59
C LYS A 156 17.42 17.98 5.94
N GLY A 157 18.53 18.70 5.76
CA GLY A 157 19.82 18.14 5.37
C GLY A 157 20.03 17.92 3.87
N ILE A 158 19.04 18.25 3.03
CA ILE A 158 19.11 18.03 1.58
C ILE A 158 18.35 19.14 0.84
N THR A 159 18.91 19.64 -0.27
CA THR A 159 18.28 20.68 -1.10
C THR A 159 17.17 20.11 -1.99
N ASP A 160 16.30 20.98 -2.52
CA ASP A 160 15.26 20.53 -3.44
C ASP A 160 15.83 19.85 -4.70
N ALA A 161 16.94 20.37 -5.24
CA ALA A 161 17.63 19.75 -6.36
C ALA A 161 18.16 18.35 -6.00
N GLN A 162 18.74 18.18 -4.80
CA GLN A 162 19.21 16.88 -4.32
C GLN A 162 18.05 15.89 -4.12
N ARG A 163 16.88 16.34 -3.62
CA ARG A 163 15.66 15.52 -3.55
C ARG A 163 15.23 15.05 -4.92
N ARG A 164 15.10 15.96 -5.89
CA ARG A 164 14.69 15.62 -7.27
C ARG A 164 15.59 14.56 -7.88
N VAL A 165 16.90 14.72 -7.77
CA VAL A 165 17.88 13.75 -8.28
C VAL A 165 17.73 12.41 -7.58
N THR A 166 17.78 12.40 -6.24
CA THR A 166 17.73 11.16 -5.45
C THR A 166 16.43 10.39 -5.70
N VAL A 167 15.29 11.08 -5.71
CA VAL A 167 13.97 10.48 -5.95
C VAL A 167 13.88 9.92 -7.37
N SER A 168 14.38 10.67 -8.37
CA SER A 168 14.42 10.20 -9.75
C SER A 168 15.25 8.93 -9.89
N ASP A 169 16.42 8.88 -9.27
CA ASP A 169 17.34 7.74 -9.36
C ASP A 169 16.74 6.50 -8.68
N LEU A 170 16.13 6.66 -7.49
CA LEU A 170 15.42 5.57 -6.81
C LEU A 170 14.26 5.02 -7.64
N LEU A 171 13.48 5.90 -8.30
CA LEU A 171 12.36 5.47 -9.15
C LEU A 171 12.84 4.75 -10.42
N ILE A 172 13.91 5.23 -11.05
CA ILE A 172 14.53 4.58 -12.21
C ILE A 172 15.07 3.20 -11.84
N GLU A 173 15.78 3.11 -10.70
CA GLU A 173 16.29 1.84 -10.18
C GLU A 173 15.15 0.86 -9.90
N SER A 174 14.05 1.33 -9.30
CA SER A 174 12.89 0.49 -9.00
C SER A 174 12.26 -0.15 -10.25
N CYS A 175 12.28 0.54 -11.40
CA CYS A 175 11.79 0.02 -12.68
C CYS A 175 12.75 -0.96 -13.35
N GLY A 176 14.02 -0.95 -12.94
CA GLY A 176 14.97 -1.96 -13.36
C GLY A 176 14.69 -3.32 -12.74
N GLU A 177 13.90 -3.43 -11.67
CA GLU A 177 13.69 -4.70 -10.95
C GLU A 177 12.57 -5.57 -11.55
N PRO A 178 12.73 -6.92 -11.54
CA PRO A 178 11.70 -7.82 -12.06
C PRO A 178 10.40 -7.71 -11.24
N THR A 179 9.27 -7.78 -11.93
CA THR A 179 7.95 -7.91 -11.30
C THR A 179 7.71 -9.37 -10.92
N ASP A 180 7.95 -9.72 -9.65
CA ASP A 180 7.63 -11.05 -9.14
C ASP A 180 6.12 -11.25 -8.83
N SER A 181 5.27 -10.28 -9.18
CA SER A 181 3.85 -10.26 -8.81
C SER A 181 2.89 -10.17 -9.99
N SER A 182 1.66 -10.66 -9.74
CA SER A 182 0.47 -10.64 -10.60
C SER A 182 0.38 -9.41 -11.53
N PRO A 183 -0.11 -9.55 -12.79
CA PRO A 183 -0.21 -8.46 -13.76
C PRO A 183 -0.99 -7.23 -13.26
N MET A 184 -1.89 -7.38 -12.29
CA MET A 184 -2.60 -6.25 -11.66
C MET A 184 -1.70 -5.43 -10.70
N ASP A 185 -0.71 -6.07 -10.06
CA ASP A 185 0.23 -5.43 -9.13
C ASP A 185 1.34 -4.63 -9.87
N GLY A 186 1.61 -4.99 -11.14
CA GLY A 186 2.53 -4.25 -11.99
C GLY A 186 2.00 -2.88 -12.44
N LEU A 187 0.68 -2.67 -12.37
CA LEU A 187 0.03 -1.44 -12.83
C LEU A 187 0.30 -0.27 -11.88
N GLU A 188 0.11 -0.47 -10.56
CA GLU A 188 0.31 0.56 -9.52
C GLU A 188 1.78 0.97 -9.31
N SER A 189 2.70 0.23 -9.91
CA SER A 189 4.13 0.51 -9.85
C SER A 189 4.71 0.94 -11.20
N SER A 190 3.89 1.00 -12.26
CA SER A 190 4.32 1.42 -13.60
C SER A 190 4.79 2.88 -13.62
N PRO A 191 5.70 3.27 -14.55
CA PRO A 191 6.12 4.66 -14.69
C PRO A 191 4.96 5.63 -14.88
N GLU A 192 3.97 5.25 -15.68
CA GLU A 192 2.74 6.00 -15.90
C GLU A 192 1.97 6.19 -14.60
N PHE A 193 1.68 5.11 -13.88
CA PHE A 193 0.92 5.19 -12.64
C PHE A 193 1.64 6.03 -11.59
N LEU A 194 2.93 5.78 -11.38
CA LEU A 194 3.72 6.51 -10.40
C LEU A 194 3.83 8.01 -10.73
N MET A 195 3.88 8.39 -12.01
CA MET A 195 4.05 9.80 -12.39
C MET A 195 2.73 10.55 -12.59
N ASP A 196 1.64 9.85 -12.92
CA ASP A 196 0.36 10.50 -13.23
C ASP A 196 -0.66 10.35 -12.11
N HIS A 197 -0.65 9.23 -11.39
CA HIS A 197 -1.67 8.90 -10.40
C HIS A 197 -1.17 8.94 -8.94
N ASP A 198 0.13 8.79 -8.69
CA ASP A 198 0.66 8.96 -7.33
C ASP A 198 0.75 10.45 -6.97
N SER A 199 -0.19 10.87 -6.11
CA SER A 199 -0.35 12.27 -5.72
C SER A 199 0.92 12.97 -5.20
N GLU A 200 1.89 12.23 -4.64
CA GLU A 200 3.13 12.82 -4.12
C GLU A 200 4.10 13.13 -5.26
N PHE A 201 4.35 12.16 -6.14
CA PHE A 201 5.22 12.36 -7.30
C PHE A 201 4.60 13.35 -8.28
N THR A 202 3.29 13.23 -8.55
CA THR A 202 2.55 14.11 -9.46
C THR A 202 2.63 15.56 -9.00
N ARG A 203 2.53 15.85 -7.70
CA ARG A 203 2.61 17.23 -7.18
C ARG A 203 4.03 17.78 -7.12
N TYR A 204 5.02 16.92 -6.90
CA TYR A 204 6.39 17.35 -6.69
C TYR A 204 7.14 17.67 -7.99
N PHE A 205 6.93 16.85 -9.02
CA PHE A 205 7.55 17.02 -10.32
C PHE A 205 6.65 17.83 -11.25
N SER A 206 7.24 18.77 -11.97
CA SER A 206 6.57 19.46 -13.08
C SER A 206 6.24 18.49 -14.21
N THR A 207 5.28 18.85 -15.06
CA THR A 207 4.88 18.02 -16.21
C THR A 207 6.08 17.60 -17.08
N ALA A 208 7.00 18.52 -17.35
CA ALA A 208 8.20 18.23 -18.15
C ALA A 208 9.14 17.23 -17.45
N GLU A 209 9.34 17.37 -16.13
CA GLU A 209 10.14 16.42 -15.35
C GLU A 209 9.50 15.03 -15.33
N ARG A 210 8.17 14.96 -15.18
CA ARG A 210 7.44 13.69 -15.18
C ARG A 210 7.57 12.97 -16.51
N GLU A 211 7.38 13.65 -17.64
CA GLU A 211 7.54 13.03 -18.95
C GLU A 211 8.98 12.56 -19.19
N ALA A 212 9.98 13.37 -18.82
CA ALA A 212 11.38 12.98 -18.92
C ALA A 212 11.70 11.76 -18.04
N LEU A 213 11.16 11.72 -16.82
CA LEU A 213 11.37 10.63 -15.88
C LEU A 213 10.71 9.33 -16.34
N LYS A 214 9.48 9.38 -16.89
CA LYS A 214 8.82 8.22 -17.51
C LYS A 214 9.68 7.58 -18.59
N VAL A 215 10.30 8.39 -19.47
CA VAL A 215 11.20 7.89 -20.53
C VAL A 215 12.41 7.16 -19.92
N ARG A 216 13.05 7.75 -18.91
CA ARG A 216 14.20 7.14 -18.22
C ARG A 216 13.83 5.83 -17.51
N MET A 217 12.70 5.81 -16.81
CA MET A 217 12.18 4.62 -16.12
C MET A 217 11.86 3.48 -17.10
N LYS A 218 11.19 3.79 -18.23
CA LYS A 218 10.93 2.83 -19.31
C LYS A 218 12.21 2.29 -19.94
N ALA A 219 13.22 3.14 -20.11
CA ALA A 219 14.51 2.72 -20.63
C ALA A 219 15.24 1.77 -19.65
N ALA A 220 15.14 2.01 -18.35
CA ALA A 220 15.69 1.12 -17.33
C ALA A 220 14.99 -0.25 -17.31
N ALA A 221 13.66 -0.28 -17.44
CA ALA A 221 12.88 -1.51 -17.52
C ALA A 221 13.23 -2.40 -18.74
N LYS A 222 13.74 -1.80 -19.83
CA LYS A 222 14.12 -2.51 -21.07
C LYS A 222 15.55 -3.05 -21.08
N LYS A 223 16.39 -2.71 -20.10
CA LYS A 223 17.81 -3.11 -20.06
C LYS A 223 18.05 -4.49 -19.43
N LYS A 224 17.00 -5.26 -19.15
CA LYS A 224 17.02 -6.65 -18.68
C LYS A 224 16.41 -7.56 -19.75
#